data_AF-A0A3D3ADA0-F1
#
_entry.id   AF-A0A3D3ADA0-F1
#
_cell.length_a   1.000
_cell.length_b   1.000
_cell.length_c   1.000
_cell.angle_alpha   90.00
_cell.angle_beta   90.00
_cell.angle_gamma   90.00
#
_symmetry.space_group_name_H-M   'P 1'
#
loop_
_entity.id
_entity.type
_entity.pdbx_description
1 polymer ?
#
loop_
_entity_poly.entity_id
_entity_poly.type
_entity_poly.pdbx_seq_one_letter_code
_entity_poly.pdbx_strand_id
1 'polypeptide(L)'
;KIMHGLNFKYGQSFNINNKRNGHLFQDRFKSKIVKTDRYLLTLSAYIHNNPLKIKGYEKCPEKYKYSSLKVYLGLEKDDTGLLDEGFIMQMFDQNVNKARENYLKFV
;
A
#
# COMPACT_ATOMS: atom_id res chain seq x y z
N LYS A 1 -3.64 -0.44 -19.75
CA LYS A 1 -5.13 -0.41 -19.92
C LYS A 1 -5.87 -0.55 -18.59
N ILE A 2 -5.45 -1.42 -17.66
CA ILE A 2 -6.13 -1.64 -16.35
C ILE A 2 -6.29 -0.34 -15.54
N MET A 3 -5.20 0.33 -15.16
CA MET A 3 -5.25 1.54 -14.32
C MET A 3 -6.04 2.69 -14.95
N HIS A 4 -6.05 2.79 -16.28
CA HIS A 4 -6.86 3.78 -16.97
C HIS A 4 -8.37 3.53 -16.75
N GLY A 5 -8.81 2.29 -16.93
CA GLY A 5 -10.21 1.92 -16.70
C GLY A 5 -10.63 2.07 -15.23
N LEU A 6 -9.77 1.67 -14.29
CA LEU A 6 -10.02 1.81 -12.86
C LEU A 6 -10.18 3.30 -12.47
N ASN A 7 -9.20 4.13 -12.82
CA ASN A 7 -9.24 5.56 -12.50
C ASN A 7 -10.41 6.26 -13.21
N PHE A 8 -10.74 5.89 -14.44
CA PHE A 8 -11.88 6.45 -15.16
C PHE A 8 -13.21 6.17 -14.45
N LYS A 9 -13.47 4.90 -14.11
CA LYS A 9 -14.71 4.49 -13.42
C LYS A 9 -14.81 5.14 -12.05
N TYR A 10 -13.72 5.15 -11.27
CA TYR A 10 -13.69 5.79 -9.96
C TYR A 10 -13.92 7.29 -10.06
N GLY A 11 -13.23 7.97 -10.98
CA GLY A 11 -13.37 9.41 -11.19
C GLY A 11 -14.80 9.82 -11.57
N GLN A 12 -15.43 9.06 -12.47
CA GLN A 12 -16.82 9.29 -12.84
C GLN A 12 -17.77 9.09 -11.64
N SER A 13 -17.65 7.98 -10.91
CA SER A 13 -18.48 7.69 -9.74
C SER A 13 -18.33 8.76 -8.65
N PHE A 14 -17.10 9.19 -8.36
CA PHE A 14 -16.82 10.26 -7.41
C PHE A 14 -17.47 11.58 -7.83
N ASN A 15 -17.34 11.96 -9.10
CA ASN A 15 -17.92 13.20 -9.62
C ASN A 15 -19.45 13.20 -9.52
N ILE A 16 -20.10 12.09 -9.88
CA ILE A 16 -21.56 11.92 -9.75
C ILE A 16 -21.98 12.07 -8.28
N ASN A 17 -21.35 11.33 -7.37
CA ASN A 17 -21.71 11.33 -5.96
C ASN A 17 -21.50 12.68 -5.26
N ASN A 18 -20.53 13.47 -5.75
CA ASN A 18 -20.20 14.78 -5.17
C ASN A 18 -20.77 15.97 -5.98
N LYS A 19 -21.57 15.72 -7.02
CA LYS A 19 -22.10 16.75 -7.94
C LYS A 19 -20.99 17.66 -8.51
N ARG A 20 -19.85 17.07 -8.84
CA ARG A 20 -18.66 17.76 -9.39
C ARG A 20 -18.48 17.45 -10.88
N ASN A 21 -17.81 18.35 -11.58
CA ASN A 21 -17.40 18.18 -12.97
C ASN A 21 -15.87 18.33 -13.10
N GLY A 22 -15.28 17.75 -14.14
CA GLY A 22 -13.87 17.87 -14.47
C GLY A 22 -12.97 16.72 -13.97
N HIS A 23 -11.67 16.91 -14.09
CA HIS A 23 -10.67 15.90 -13.75
C HIS A 23 -10.55 15.70 -12.23
N LEU A 24 -10.65 14.45 -11.77
CA LEU A 24 -10.39 14.08 -10.38
C LEU A 24 -8.90 13.86 -10.10
N PHE A 25 -8.21 13.15 -11.00
CA PHE A 25 -6.80 12.82 -10.88
C PHE A 25 -5.94 13.90 -11.54
N GLN A 26 -4.91 14.36 -10.84
CA GLN A 26 -4.00 15.41 -11.31
C GLN A 26 -3.10 14.96 -12.47
N ASP A 27 -2.65 13.70 -12.48
CA ASP A 27 -1.74 13.15 -13.49
C ASP A 27 -2.08 11.68 -13.78
N ARG A 28 -1.49 11.13 -14.85
CA ARG A 28 -1.62 9.72 -15.23
C ARG A 28 -0.92 8.82 -14.22
N PHE A 29 -1.41 7.59 -14.10
CA PHE A 29 -0.73 6.56 -13.31
C PHE A 29 0.68 6.31 -13.85
N LYS A 30 1.67 6.33 -12.95
CA LYS A 30 3.07 6.05 -13.26
C LYS A 30 3.37 4.57 -12.99
N SER A 31 4.04 3.91 -13.92
CA SER A 31 4.49 2.53 -13.79
C SER A 31 5.99 2.48 -13.98
N LYS A 32 6.70 1.89 -13.01
CA LYS A 32 8.15 1.71 -13.05
C LYS A 32 8.48 0.26 -12.73
N ILE A 33 9.33 -0.34 -13.56
CA ILE A 33 9.80 -1.72 -13.34
C ILE A 33 10.72 -1.74 -12.11
N VAL A 34 10.38 -2.62 -11.16
CA VAL A 34 11.23 -2.95 -10.01
C VAL A 34 12.20 -4.03 -10.48
N LYS A 35 13.50 -3.71 -10.50
CA LYS A 35 14.53 -4.59 -11.08
C LYS A 35 15.30 -5.42 -10.04
N THR A 36 15.19 -5.07 -8.76
CA THR A 36 15.97 -5.73 -7.70
C THR A 36 15.13 -5.93 -6.46
N ASP A 37 15.43 -7.02 -5.76
CA ASP A 37 14.84 -7.37 -4.46
C ASP A 37 15.05 -6.27 -3.43
N ARG A 38 16.26 -5.71 -3.37
CA ARG A 38 16.55 -4.57 -2.49
C ARG A 38 15.63 -3.38 -2.78
N TYR A 39 15.39 -3.06 -4.05
CA TYR A 39 14.49 -1.96 -4.39
C TYR A 39 13.04 -2.28 -4.04
N LEU A 40 12.61 -3.53 -4.24
CA LEU A 40 11.29 -4.00 -3.84
C LEU A 40 11.06 -3.84 -2.33
N LEU A 41 12.02 -4.27 -1.50
CA LEU A 41 11.95 -4.13 -0.05
C LEU A 41 11.83 -2.66 0.35
N THR A 42 12.75 -1.81 -0.13
CA THR A 42 12.70 -0.37 0.16
C THR A 42 11.40 0.27 -0.33
N LEU A 43 10.85 -0.16 -1.47
CA LEU A 43 9.57 0.34 -1.98
C LEU A 43 8.40 -0.06 -1.07
N SER A 44 8.40 -1.29 -0.56
CA SER A 44 7.39 -1.78 0.39
C SER A 44 7.39 -0.92 1.67
N ALA A 45 8.57 -0.72 2.28
CA ALA A 45 8.70 0.14 3.46
C ALA A 45 8.34 1.60 3.16
N TYR A 46 8.73 2.14 2.01
CA TYR A 46 8.32 3.48 1.59
C TYR A 46 6.79 3.62 1.55
N ILE A 47 6.08 2.65 0.99
CA ILE A 47 4.60 2.66 0.94
C ILE A 47 4.02 2.63 2.34
N HIS A 48 4.48 1.73 3.21
CA HIS A 48 3.98 1.57 4.57
C HIS A 48 4.36 2.73 5.51
N ASN A 49 5.41 3.48 5.19
CA ASN A 49 5.82 4.69 5.92
C ASN A 49 5.19 5.99 5.40
N ASN A 50 4.49 5.98 4.27
CA ASN A 50 3.77 7.17 3.81
C ASN A 50 2.79 7.77 4.85
N PRO A 51 2.07 6.97 5.66
CA PRO A 51 1.21 7.49 6.72
C PRO A 51 1.94 8.32 7.78
N LEU A 52 3.25 8.12 8.00
CA LEU A 52 4.03 8.92 8.96
C LEU A 52 4.02 10.43 8.63
N LYS A 53 3.74 10.78 7.38
CA LYS A 53 3.63 12.18 6.91
C LYS A 53 2.24 12.78 7.13
N ILE A 54 1.28 11.99 7.59
CA ILE A 54 -0.11 12.41 7.83
C ILE A 54 -0.25 12.79 9.31
N LYS A 55 -0.82 13.96 9.57
CA LYS A 55 -1.07 14.44 10.92
C LYS A 55 -1.89 13.43 11.74
N GLY A 56 -1.38 13.03 12.89
CA GLY A 56 -1.99 12.05 13.80
C GLY A 56 -1.52 10.60 13.61
N TYR A 57 -0.68 10.31 12.61
CA TYR A 57 -0.13 8.96 12.34
C TYR A 57 1.40 8.89 12.44
N GLU A 58 2.06 9.97 12.89
CA GLU A 58 3.52 10.15 12.88
C GLU A 58 4.27 9.10 13.71
N LYS A 59 3.59 8.41 14.63
CA LYS A 59 4.15 7.37 15.50
C LYS A 59 3.37 6.05 15.45
N CYS A 60 2.34 5.98 14.62
CA CYS A 60 1.45 4.82 14.56
C CYS A 60 0.97 4.58 13.12
N PRO A 61 1.87 4.41 12.15
CA PRO A 61 1.50 4.20 10.75
C PRO A 61 0.65 2.94 10.57
N GLU A 62 0.80 1.94 11.44
CA GLU A 62 -0.02 0.74 11.48
C GLU A 62 -1.48 1.05 11.78
N LYS A 63 -1.82 2.17 12.43
CA LYS A 63 -3.22 2.53 12.67
C LYS A 63 -3.91 3.13 11.45
N TYR A 64 -3.17 3.44 10.39
CA TYR A 64 -3.75 4.02 9.18
C TYR A 64 -4.60 3.00 8.41
N LYS A 65 -5.92 3.21 8.37
CA LYS A 65 -6.89 2.26 7.81
C LYS A 65 -6.76 1.99 6.31
N TYR A 66 -6.06 2.85 5.56
CA TYR A 66 -5.87 2.70 4.12
C TYR A 66 -4.45 2.21 3.78
N SER A 67 -3.84 1.43 4.68
CA SER A 67 -2.54 0.78 4.49
C SER A 67 -2.64 -0.71 4.83
N SER A 68 -1.93 -1.54 4.07
CA SER A 68 -1.80 -2.98 4.34
C SER A 68 -0.80 -3.29 5.45
N LEU A 69 -0.16 -2.29 6.06
CA LEU A 69 0.86 -2.50 7.09
C LEU A 69 0.36 -3.38 8.25
N LYS A 70 -0.90 -3.25 8.68
CA LYS A 70 -1.47 -4.12 9.73
C LYS A 70 -1.46 -5.60 9.36
N VAL A 71 -1.74 -5.91 8.09
CA VAL A 71 -1.71 -7.29 7.59
C VAL A 71 -0.27 -7.82 7.59
N TYR A 72 0.67 -6.99 7.14
CA TYR A 72 2.10 -7.29 7.19
C TYR A 72 2.62 -7.51 8.61
N LEU A 73 2.08 -6.79 9.60
CA LEU A 73 2.42 -6.98 11.02
C LEU A 73 1.63 -8.11 11.70
N GLY A 74 0.69 -8.74 10.99
CA GLY A 74 -0.18 -9.78 11.55
C GLY A 74 -1.22 -9.27 12.55
N LEU A 75 -1.49 -7.97 12.57
CA LEU A 75 -2.50 -7.33 13.41
C LEU A 75 -3.92 -7.49 12.85
N GLU A 76 -4.03 -7.79 11.56
CA GLU A 76 -5.27 -7.94 10.83
C GLU A 76 -5.10 -9.01 9.73
N LYS A 77 -6.19 -9.67 9.33
CA LYS A 77 -6.19 -10.58 8.18
C LYS A 77 -6.64 -9.81 6.93
N ASP A 78 -6.09 -10.13 5.77
CA ASP A 78 -6.66 -9.61 4.52
C ASP A 78 -8.03 -10.24 4.27
N ASP A 79 -9.07 -9.42 4.23
CA ASP A 79 -10.43 -9.82 3.88
C ASP A 79 -10.75 -9.55 2.40
N THR A 80 -9.86 -8.86 1.68
CA THR A 80 -10.06 -8.46 0.29
C THR A 80 -9.63 -9.52 -0.71
N GLY A 81 -8.70 -10.39 -0.32
CA GLY A 81 -8.08 -11.38 -1.21
C GLY A 81 -7.20 -10.76 -2.31
N LEU A 82 -6.83 -9.48 -2.14
CA LEU A 82 -6.01 -8.75 -3.10
C LEU A 82 -4.53 -8.76 -2.72
N LEU A 83 -4.21 -9.13 -1.48
CA LEU A 83 -2.85 -9.06 -0.97
C LEU A 83 -2.15 -10.42 -1.07
N ASP A 84 -0.90 -10.37 -1.56
CA ASP A 84 0.09 -11.43 -1.38
C ASP A 84 1.21 -10.88 -0.50
N GLU A 85 1.05 -10.96 0.82
CA GLU A 85 2.11 -10.60 1.75
C GLU A 85 3.24 -11.64 1.77
N GLY A 86 2.95 -12.88 1.36
CA GLY A 86 3.91 -13.99 1.38
C GLY A 86 5.15 -13.68 0.55
N PHE A 87 4.96 -13.09 -0.64
CA PHE A 87 6.05 -12.73 -1.54
C PHE A 87 7.10 -11.83 -0.88
N ILE A 88 6.68 -10.80 -0.15
CA ILE A 88 7.61 -9.91 0.57
C ILE A 88 8.10 -10.54 1.87
N MET A 89 7.23 -11.19 2.64
CA MET A 89 7.58 -11.78 3.94
C MET A 89 8.65 -12.85 3.83
N GLN A 90 8.61 -13.69 2.78
CA GLN A 90 9.62 -14.72 2.54
C GLN A 90 11.03 -14.15 2.27
N MET A 91 11.13 -12.87 1.88
CA MET A 91 12.42 -12.19 1.70
C MET A 91 13.08 -11.78 3.02
N PHE A 92 12.32 -11.76 4.13
CA PHE A 92 12.82 -11.41 5.47
C PHE A 92 13.17 -12.64 6.32
N ASP A 93 12.32 -13.68 6.30
CA ASP A 93 12.57 -14.95 7.00
C ASP A 93 11.59 -16.03 6.48
N GLN A 94 11.96 -17.30 6.61
CA GLN A 94 11.05 -18.43 6.33
C GLN A 94 10.01 -18.63 7.45
N ASN A 95 10.35 -18.19 8.67
CA ASN A 95 9.42 -18.17 9.79
C ASN A 95 8.60 -16.88 9.78
N VAL A 96 7.27 -17.02 9.66
CA VAL A 96 6.34 -15.88 9.57
C VAL A 96 6.51 -14.88 10.72
N ASN A 97 6.70 -15.34 11.96
CA ASN A 97 6.82 -14.43 13.09
C ASN A 97 8.13 -13.63 13.03
N LYS A 98 9.25 -14.28 12.67
CA LYS A 98 10.53 -13.60 12.46
C LYS A 98 10.49 -12.64 11.29
N ALA A 99 9.83 -13.01 10.19
CA ALA A 99 9.66 -12.15 9.03
C ALA A 99 8.93 -10.86 9.41
N ARG A 100 7.85 -10.97 10.18
CA ARG A 100 7.09 -9.82 10.71
C ARG A 100 7.91 -8.93 11.63
N GLU A 101 8.67 -9.53 12.55
CA GLU A 101 9.56 -8.77 13.44
C GLU A 101 10.67 -8.04 12.67
N ASN A 102 11.27 -8.70 11.68
CA ASN A 102 12.30 -8.11 10.84
C ASN A 102 11.71 -7.01 9.94
N TYR A 103 10.48 -7.20 9.45
CA TYR A 103 9.76 -6.19 8.68
C TYR A 103 9.44 -4.96 9.52
N LEU A 104 8.95 -5.15 10.75
CA LEU A 104 8.66 -4.06 11.69
C LEU A 104 9.91 -3.25 12.03
N LYS A 105 11.09 -3.88 12.10
CA LYS A 105 12.36 -3.17 12.31
C LYS A 105 12.83 -2.39 11.07
N PHE A 106 12.37 -2.80 9.89
CA PHE A 106 12.76 -2.22 8.61
C PHE A 106 11.87 -1.05 8.17
N VAL A 107 10.58 -1.09 8.54
CA VAL A 107 9.59 -0.02 8.34
C VAL A 107 9.73 1.02 9.45
#